data_AF-A0A2N3Y6N7-F1
#
_entry.id   AF-A0A2N3Y6N7-F1
#
_cell.length_a   1.000
_cell.length_b   1.000
_cell.length_c   1.000
_cell.angle_alpha   90.00
_cell.angle_beta   90.00
_cell.angle_gamma   90.00
#
_symmetry.space_group_name_H-M   'P 1'
#
loop_
_entity.id
_entity.type
_entity.pdbx_description
1 polymer ?
#
loop_
_entity_poly.entity_id
_entity_poly.type
_entity_poly.pdbx_seq_one_letter_code
_entity_poly.pdbx_strand_id
1 'polypeptide(L)'
;MQKTIDGPLLSRSAARSMLEDLLRAQSKALTESEDLALSDLGFTSLDLAELTVRLEDQVGGEVTLEAAAIRPLQTVSDLLDLLTELRPVTP
;
A
#
# COMPACT_ATOMS: atom_id res chain seq x y z
N MET A 1 -27.82 -8.56 4.49
CA MET A 1 -27.41 -7.37 5.26
C MET A 1 -26.01 -6.99 4.78
N GLN A 2 -25.89 -6.14 3.76
CA GLN A 2 -24.59 -5.63 3.33
C GLN A 2 -24.21 -4.53 4.34
N LYS A 3 -23.23 -4.80 5.21
CA LYS A 3 -22.59 -3.72 5.96
C LYS A 3 -21.69 -3.00 4.97
N THR A 4 -22.11 -1.81 4.56
CA THR A 4 -21.19 -0.83 3.95
C THR A 4 -20.06 -0.62 4.95
N ILE A 5 -18.86 -1.06 4.61
CA ILE A 5 -17.68 -0.84 5.44
C ILE A 5 -17.17 0.55 5.04
N ASP A 6 -17.71 1.60 5.66
CA ASP A 6 -17.26 3.00 5.51
C ASP A 6 -15.94 3.24 6.28
N GLY A 7 -14.94 2.38 6.04
CA GLY A 7 -13.61 2.45 6.65
C GLY A 7 -12.52 2.18 5.62
N PRO A 8 -11.27 2.65 5.86
CA PRO A 8 -10.16 2.32 4.99
C PRO A 8 -9.99 0.79 4.92
N LEU A 9 -9.72 0.26 3.72
CA LEU A 9 -9.48 -1.18 3.51
C LEU A 9 -8.36 -1.72 4.40
N LEU A 10 -7.39 -0.86 4.69
CA LEU A 10 -6.18 -1.18 5.42
C LEU A 10 -5.92 -0.09 6.47
N SER A 11 -5.59 -0.48 7.70
CA SER A 11 -5.02 0.47 8.67
C SER A 11 -3.59 0.85 8.26
N ARG A 12 -3.10 2.02 8.68
CA ARG A 12 -1.69 2.42 8.43
C ARG A 12 -0.69 1.39 8.95
N SER A 13 -0.97 0.78 10.11
CA SER A 13 -0.13 -0.28 10.68
C SER A 13 -0.12 -1.55 9.82
N ALA A 14 -1.24 -1.91 9.21
CA ALA A 14 -1.31 -3.04 8.28
C ALA A 14 -0.63 -2.71 6.94
N ALA A 15 -0.77 -1.48 6.44
CA ALA A 15 -0.01 -0.98 5.29
C ALA A 15 1.50 -1.10 5.52
N ARG A 16 1.95 -0.70 6.71
CA ARG A 16 3.35 -0.78 7.10
C ARG A 16 3.83 -2.23 7.19
N SER A 17 3.07 -3.11 7.84
CA SER A 17 3.41 -4.54 7.92
C SER A 17 3.56 -5.16 6.53
N MET A 18 2.65 -4.83 5.61
CA MET A 18 2.69 -5.35 4.24
C MET A 18 3.93 -4.87 3.47
N LEU A 19 4.30 -3.60 3.63
CA LEU A 19 5.56 -3.06 3.09
C LEU A 19 6.78 -3.74 3.70
N GLU A 20 6.80 -3.97 5.02
CA GLU A 20 7.89 -4.66 5.70
C GLU A 20 8.04 -6.12 5.23
N ASP A 21 6.94 -6.81 4.97
CA ASP A 21 6.95 -8.18 4.45
C ASP A 21 7.47 -8.24 3.01
N LEU A 22 7.12 -7.25 2.18
CA LEU A 22 7.68 -7.10 0.84
C LEU A 22 9.20 -6.86 0.89
N LEU A 23 9.64 -5.89 1.71
CA LEU A 23 11.05 -5.57 1.85
C LEU A 23 11.85 -6.76 2.40
N ARG A 24 11.30 -7.50 3.38
CA ARG A 24 11.92 -8.73 3.90
C ARG A 24 12.07 -9.81 2.84
N ALA A 25 11.09 -9.98 1.95
CA ALA A 25 11.21 -10.91 0.82
C ALA A 25 12.38 -10.55 -0.12
N GLN A 26 12.79 -9.27 -0.14
CA GLN A 26 13.93 -8.76 -0.90
C GLN A 26 15.23 -8.66 -0.07
N SER A 27 15.27 -9.22 1.15
CA SER A 27 16.38 -9.05 2.10
C SER A 27 16.69 -7.59 2.45
N LYS A 28 15.69 -6.71 2.36
CA LYS A 28 15.72 -5.30 2.80
C LYS A 28 14.96 -5.15 4.12
N ALA A 29 15.17 -4.02 4.80
CA ALA A 29 14.44 -3.67 6.01
C ALA A 29 13.92 -2.23 5.94
N LEU A 30 12.69 -2.01 6.43
CA LEU A 30 12.15 -0.67 6.61
C LEU A 30 12.74 -0.06 7.88
N THR A 31 13.24 1.17 7.80
CA THR A 31 13.62 1.93 8.99
C THR A 31 12.38 2.44 9.73
N GLU A 32 12.52 2.90 10.98
CA GLU A 32 11.40 3.46 11.73
C GLU A 32 10.81 4.74 11.08
N SER A 33 11.65 5.53 10.39
CA SER A 33 11.24 6.79 9.75
C SER A 33 10.34 6.57 8.53
N GLU A 34 9.18 7.22 8.54
CA GLU A 34 8.26 7.28 7.39
C GLU A 34 8.61 8.43 6.41
N ASP A 35 9.51 9.33 6.80
CA ASP A 35 10.02 10.41 5.94
C ASP A 35 11.10 9.91 4.95
N LEU A 36 11.49 8.64 5.07
CA LEU A 36 12.49 8.02 4.19
C LEU A 36 12.00 8.04 2.74
N ALA A 37 12.89 8.42 1.82
CA ALA A 37 12.58 8.41 0.40
C ALA A 37 12.44 6.97 -0.12
N LEU A 38 11.40 6.73 -0.93
CA LEU A 38 11.17 5.44 -1.59
C LEU A 38 12.36 5.06 -2.50
N SER A 39 13.03 6.04 -3.11
CA SER A 39 14.24 5.83 -3.89
C SER A 39 15.39 5.23 -3.07
N ASP A 40 15.51 5.62 -1.81
CA ASP A 40 16.59 5.14 -0.92
C ASP A 40 16.36 3.69 -0.49
N LEU A 41 15.10 3.23 -0.51
CA LEU A 41 14.71 1.83 -0.36
C LEU A 41 14.87 1.01 -1.65
N GLY A 42 15.19 1.67 -2.76
CA GLY A 42 15.13 1.09 -4.10
C GLY A 42 13.74 0.56 -4.43
N PHE A 43 12.69 1.28 -4.00
CA PHE A 43 11.29 0.97 -4.28
C PHE A 43 10.95 1.37 -5.72
N THR A 44 10.24 0.49 -6.42
CA THR A 44 9.94 0.58 -7.85
C THR A 44 8.44 0.48 -8.12
N SER A 45 8.04 0.75 -9.37
CA SER A 45 6.65 0.52 -9.79
C SER A 45 6.24 -0.96 -9.72
N LEU A 46 7.19 -1.89 -9.80
CA LEU A 46 6.93 -3.33 -9.63
C LEU A 46 6.58 -3.65 -8.18
N ASP A 47 7.26 -3.02 -7.22
CA ASP A 47 6.96 -3.17 -5.79
C ASP A 47 5.55 -2.67 -5.47
N LEU A 48 5.15 -1.55 -6.07
CA LEU A 48 3.77 -1.04 -5.95
C LEU A 48 2.74 -2.01 -6.54
N ALA A 49 3.01 -2.59 -7.70
CA ALA A 49 2.14 -3.59 -8.30
C ALA A 49 2.01 -4.84 -7.40
N GLU A 50 3.12 -5.30 -6.80
CA GLU A 50 3.08 -6.44 -5.87
C GLU A 50 2.28 -6.13 -4.59
N LEU A 51 2.44 -4.94 -4.00
CA LEU A 51 1.63 -4.51 -2.86
C LEU A 51 0.14 -4.47 -3.20
N THR A 52 -0.19 -4.04 -4.41
CA THR A 52 -1.58 -3.99 -4.89
C THR A 52 -2.16 -5.40 -4.96
N VAL A 53 -1.46 -6.35 -5.58
CA VAL A 53 -1.90 -7.75 -5.68
C VAL A 53 -2.04 -8.39 -4.29
N ARG A 54 -1.09 -8.14 -3.37
CA ARG A 54 -1.18 -8.62 -1.98
C ARG A 54 -2.39 -8.06 -1.25
N LEU A 55 -2.71 -6.79 -1.47
CA LEU A 55 -3.90 -6.18 -0.90
C LEU A 55 -5.18 -6.81 -1.46
N GLU A 56 -5.25 -7.04 -2.77
CA GLU A 56 -6.40 -7.67 -3.43
C GLU A 56 -6.67 -9.07 -2.89
N ASP A 57 -5.62 -9.88 -2.69
CA ASP A 57 -5.71 -11.19 -2.07
C ASP A 57 -6.23 -11.09 -0.62
N GLN A 58 -5.77 -10.10 0.15
CA GLN A 58 -6.19 -9.89 1.53
C GLN A 58 -7.66 -9.43 1.65
N VAL A 59 -8.14 -8.58 0.74
CA VAL A 59 -9.51 -8.05 0.77
C VAL A 59 -10.50 -8.91 -0.03
N GLY A 60 -10.00 -9.88 -0.80
CA GLY A 60 -10.81 -10.80 -1.60
C GLY A 60 -11.47 -10.15 -2.82
N GLY A 61 -10.84 -9.14 -3.40
CA GLY A 61 -11.37 -8.40 -4.54
C GLY A 61 -10.39 -7.42 -5.15
N GLU A 62 -10.72 -6.91 -6.35
CA GLU A 62 -9.88 -5.96 -7.08
C GLU A 62 -9.88 -4.57 -6.42
N VAL A 63 -8.76 -3.85 -6.50
CA VAL A 63 -8.63 -2.47 -6.02
C VAL A 63 -8.21 -1.55 -7.16
N THR A 64 -8.75 -0.33 -7.21
CA THR A 64 -8.32 0.67 -8.19
C THR A 64 -7.28 1.60 -7.61
N LEU A 65 -6.21 1.85 -8.37
CA LEU A 65 -5.20 2.85 -8.08
C LEU A 65 -5.59 4.24 -8.60
N GLU A 66 -6.62 4.37 -9.44
CA GLU A 66 -6.92 5.60 -10.21
C GLU A 66 -7.21 6.81 -9.32
N ALA A 67 -7.98 6.63 -8.25
CA ALA A 67 -8.29 7.71 -7.30
C ALA A 67 -7.04 8.19 -6.54
N ALA A 68 -6.03 7.32 -6.41
CA ALA A 68 -4.85 7.54 -5.60
C ALA A 68 -3.60 7.87 -6.46
N ALA A 69 -3.65 7.61 -7.78
CA ALA A 69 -2.55 7.77 -8.73
C ALA A 69 -2.20 9.24 -9.10
N ILE A 70 -2.98 10.22 -8.63
CA ILE A 70 -2.79 11.64 -8.97
C ILE A 70 -1.66 12.29 -8.14
N ARG A 71 -1.16 11.61 -7.09
CA ARG A 71 -0.19 12.16 -6.14
C ARG A 71 1.24 11.65 -6.39
N PRO A 72 2.28 12.49 -6.20
CA PRO A 72 3.66 12.03 -6.23
C PRO A 72 3.94 11.09 -5.05
N LEU A 73 4.56 9.94 -5.31
CA LEU A 73 5.05 9.02 -4.29
C LEU A 73 6.54 9.26 -4.08
N GLN A 74 6.91 9.97 -3.02
CA GLN A 74 8.31 10.28 -2.73
C GLN A 74 8.81 9.57 -1.48
N THR A 75 7.98 9.46 -0.46
CA THR A 75 8.33 8.95 0.87
C THR A 75 7.56 7.69 1.24
N VAL A 76 8.02 7.00 2.29
CA VAL A 76 7.29 5.89 2.90
C VAL A 76 5.91 6.37 3.38
N SER A 77 5.80 7.57 3.97
CA SER A 77 4.49 8.14 4.35
C SER A 77 3.55 8.24 3.16
N ASP A 78 4.04 8.76 2.02
CA ASP A 78 3.22 8.86 0.80
C ASP A 78 2.75 7.49 0.32
N LEU A 79 3.56 6.44 0.48
CA LEU A 79 3.13 5.09 0.13
C LEU A 79 2.09 4.55 1.11
N LEU A 80 2.30 4.73 2.42
CA LEU A 80 1.37 4.24 3.44
C LEU A 80 0.01 4.94 3.33
N ASP A 81 0.00 6.25 3.13
CA ASP A 81 -1.22 7.01 2.89
C ASP A 81 -1.97 6.45 1.67
N LEU A 82 -1.25 6.09 0.59
CA LEU A 82 -1.84 5.59 -0.66
C LEU A 82 -2.59 4.30 -0.38
N LEU A 83 -1.93 3.35 0.28
CA LEU A 83 -2.48 2.03 0.60
C LEU A 83 -3.72 2.13 1.50
N THR A 84 -3.78 3.10 2.41
CA THR A 84 -4.96 3.32 3.27
C THR A 84 -6.13 3.99 2.54
N GLU A 85 -5.85 4.69 1.44
CA GLU A 85 -6.85 5.35 0.60
C GLU A 85 -7.43 4.45 -0.49
N LEU A 86 -6.81 3.30 -0.78
CA LEU A 86 -7.32 2.36 -1.76
C LEU A 86 -8.74 1.92 -1.40
N ARG A 87 -9.53 1.68 -2.45
CA ARG A 87 -10.93 1.25 -2.38
C ARG A 87 -11.14 0.07 -3.32
N PRO A 88 -12.03 -0.85 -2.95
CA PRO A 88 -12.34 -1.99 -3.80
C PRO A 88 -13.11 -1.48 -5.02
N VAL A 89 -12.90 -2.13 -6.16
CA VAL A 89 -13.70 -1.90 -7.35
C VAL A 89 -15.11 -2.43 -7.05
N THR A 90 -16.08 -1.53 -6.98
CA THR A 90 -17.49 -1.94 -6.83
C THR A 90 -18.07 -2.14 -8.23
N PRO A 91 -18.74 -3.27 -8.52
CA PRO A 91 -19.40 -3.50 -9.81
C PRO A 91 -20.60 -2.56 -10.02
#